data_AF-A0A3B0ZRP3-F1
#
_entry.id   AF-A0A3B0ZRP3-F1
#
_cell.length_a   1.000
_cell.length_b   1.000
_cell.length_c   1.000
_cell.angle_alpha   90.00
_cell.angle_beta   90.00
_cell.angle_gamma   90.00
#
_symmetry.space_group_name_H-M   'P 1'
#
loop_
_entity.id
_entity.type
_entity.pdbx_description
1 polymer ?
#
loop_
_entity_poly.entity_id
_entity_poly.type
_entity_poly.pdbx_seq_one_letter_code
_entity_poly.pdbx_strand_id
1 'polypeptide(L)'
;MDFKIEETLPTVFSGHSSEKEEQFLLACEWMESLGINYTRTRFGEYKKDFALFFNPNRKNIPTDDLELANEFYVFMQAQMEVVQLIRLMNTYQDKACEGFLNTFKKTMSGRKLRREAINATQDPARDFAFELSVASRFIKGGFTVDLSDRADLVVDINGKKLFVECKRIRSEKKLKPRVNHANTQIEKRLKKCVSNKPRGVVALDLTDIINPMSSIVVYSDIKEFYRASVDTIEEYVIKKSEILKSKYDKRCLGILCEKTSIGFLIGEEAPVIGHARSATFLNYGDNRNNKEFVDEFLPKIGNQNI
;
A
#
# COMPACT_ATOMS: atom_id res chain seq x y z
N MET A 1 -24.83 -12.97 0.04
CA MET A 1 -25.14 -11.60 -0.39
C MET A 1 -23.93 -10.78 -0.01
N ASP A 2 -22.94 -10.71 -0.90
CA ASP A 2 -21.69 -10.03 -0.62
C ASP A 2 -21.96 -8.54 -0.48
N PHE A 3 -21.56 -7.95 0.64
CA PHE A 3 -21.60 -6.52 0.83
C PHE A 3 -20.71 -5.89 -0.25
N LYS A 4 -21.35 -5.23 -1.24
CA LYS A 4 -20.71 -4.12 -1.92
C LYS A 4 -20.34 -3.13 -0.83
N ILE A 5 -19.07 -2.81 -0.75
CA ILE A 5 -18.64 -1.63 -0.03
C ILE A 5 -19.00 -0.47 -0.94
N GLU A 6 -20.28 -0.12 -0.95
CA GLU A 6 -20.65 1.23 -1.33
C GLU A 6 -19.89 2.15 -0.36
N GLU A 7 -18.95 2.89 -0.95
CA GLU A 7 -18.11 3.93 -0.35
C GLU A 7 -16.88 3.47 0.46
N THR A 8 -16.07 2.55 -0.06
CA THR A 8 -14.63 2.86 -0.07
C THR A 8 -14.42 3.76 -1.27
N LEU A 9 -14.55 5.09 -1.06
CA LEU A 9 -14.06 6.06 -2.03
C LEU A 9 -12.62 5.65 -2.37
N PRO A 10 -12.31 5.26 -3.62
CA PRO A 10 -10.92 5.10 -4.00
C PRO A 10 -10.22 6.38 -3.60
N THR A 11 -9.13 6.22 -2.87
CA THR A 11 -8.27 7.36 -2.60
C THR A 11 -7.63 7.74 -3.92
N VAL A 12 -7.98 8.93 -4.36
CA VAL A 12 -7.82 9.43 -5.70
C VAL A 12 -6.88 10.63 -5.61
N PHE A 13 -5.74 10.55 -6.28
CA PHE A 13 -4.83 11.68 -6.38
C PHE A 13 -4.46 11.94 -7.85
N SER A 14 -4.89 13.10 -8.33
CA SER A 14 -4.30 13.85 -9.44
C SER A 14 -3.35 14.87 -8.86
N GLY A 15 -2.16 15.00 -9.43
CA GLY A 15 -1.33 16.19 -9.25
C GLY A 15 -0.35 16.26 -10.39
N HIS A 16 0.08 17.47 -10.73
CA HIS A 16 1.10 17.63 -11.75
C HIS A 16 2.39 16.98 -11.27
N SER A 17 3.09 16.35 -12.22
CA SER A 17 4.31 15.60 -11.94
C SER A 17 5.40 16.44 -11.23
N SER A 18 5.38 17.76 -11.41
CA SER A 18 6.25 18.74 -10.72
C SER A 18 5.95 18.89 -9.22
N GLU A 19 4.67 18.90 -8.81
CA GLU A 19 4.29 18.96 -7.37
C GLU A 19 4.77 17.73 -6.61
N LYS A 20 4.80 16.57 -7.30
CA LYS A 20 5.29 15.32 -6.73
C LYS A 20 6.80 15.27 -6.59
N GLU A 21 7.53 15.91 -7.49
CA GLU A 21 8.96 16.08 -7.32
C GLU A 21 9.27 16.91 -6.08
N GLU A 22 8.59 18.03 -5.86
CA GLU A 22 8.77 18.86 -4.66
C GLU A 22 8.45 18.07 -3.38
N GLN A 23 7.29 17.41 -3.32
CA GLN A 23 6.92 16.57 -2.18
C GLN A 23 7.91 15.43 -1.95
N PHE A 24 8.49 14.87 -3.00
CA PHE A 24 9.51 13.84 -2.88
C PHE A 24 10.80 14.38 -2.28
N LEU A 25 11.23 15.58 -2.70
CA LEU A 25 12.40 16.23 -2.12
C LEU A 25 12.19 16.54 -0.64
N LEU A 26 11.01 17.03 -0.25
CA LEU A 26 10.63 17.20 1.15
C LEU A 26 10.67 15.87 1.92
N ALA A 27 10.21 14.78 1.29
CA ALA A 27 10.27 13.46 1.90
C ALA A 27 11.70 12.94 2.06
N CYS A 28 12.61 13.27 1.14
CA CYS A 28 14.04 12.99 1.29
C CYS A 28 14.66 13.79 2.45
N GLU A 29 14.32 15.07 2.61
CA GLU A 29 14.78 15.89 3.74
C GLU A 29 14.23 15.37 5.06
N TRP A 30 12.97 14.96 5.09
CA TRP A 30 12.37 14.30 6.24
C TRP A 30 13.13 13.02 6.61
N MET A 31 13.54 12.20 5.64
CA MET A 31 14.37 11.02 5.93
C MET A 31 15.71 11.38 6.57
N GLU A 32 16.40 12.42 6.07
CA GLU A 32 17.66 12.89 6.66
C GLU A 32 17.45 13.38 8.10
N SER A 33 16.33 14.08 8.37
CA SER A 33 15.97 14.52 9.73
C SER A 33 15.79 13.35 10.71
N LEU A 34 15.45 12.16 10.20
CA LEU A 34 15.33 10.92 10.97
C LEU A 34 16.68 10.15 11.09
N GLY A 35 17.78 10.75 10.62
CA GLY A 35 19.12 10.15 10.60
C GLY A 35 19.31 9.07 9.53
N ILE A 36 18.49 9.08 8.47
CA ILE A 36 18.59 8.14 7.36
C ILE A 36 19.25 8.83 6.18
N ASN A 37 20.46 8.38 5.83
CA ASN A 37 21.12 8.84 4.60
C ASN A 37 20.40 8.25 3.37
N TYR A 38 19.45 9.00 2.81
CA TYR A 38 18.58 8.50 1.72
C TYR A 38 19.38 8.26 0.43
N THR A 39 20.50 8.96 0.24
CA THR A 39 21.35 8.83 -0.96
C THR A 39 21.96 7.43 -1.12
N ARG A 40 22.06 6.67 -0.01
CA ARG A 40 22.53 5.28 0.02
C ARG A 40 21.39 4.24 -0.09
N THR A 41 20.17 4.70 -0.33
CA THR A 41 18.98 3.87 -0.49
C THR A 41 18.49 3.96 -1.94
N ARG A 42 17.52 3.11 -2.31
CA ARG A 42 16.86 3.22 -3.62
C ARG A 42 16.21 4.57 -3.88
N PHE A 43 15.82 5.32 -2.85
CA PHE A 43 15.28 6.68 -3.02
C PHE A 43 16.34 7.68 -3.51
N GLY A 44 17.61 7.47 -3.17
CA GLY A 44 18.73 8.21 -3.75
C GLY A 44 18.89 7.95 -5.24
N GLU A 45 18.63 6.72 -5.68
CA GLU A 45 18.62 6.34 -7.09
C GLU A 45 17.39 6.91 -7.81
N TYR A 46 16.20 6.85 -7.19
CA TYR A 46 14.98 7.44 -7.75
C TYR A 46 15.10 8.95 -7.96
N LYS A 47 15.79 9.69 -7.07
CA LYS A 47 16.08 11.11 -7.28
C LYS A 47 16.85 11.36 -8.58
N LYS A 48 17.77 10.47 -8.95
CA LYS A 48 18.50 10.56 -10.22
C LYS A 48 17.58 10.21 -11.40
N ASP A 49 16.75 9.19 -11.25
CA ASP A 49 15.78 8.78 -12.30
C ASP A 49 14.76 9.89 -12.59
N PHE A 50 14.30 10.62 -11.56
CA PHE A 50 13.38 11.76 -11.73
C PHE A 50 14.04 12.91 -12.49
N ALA A 51 15.31 13.22 -12.19
CA ALA A 51 16.06 14.23 -12.90
C ALA A 51 16.20 13.93 -14.40
N LEU A 52 16.03 12.67 -14.85
CA LEU A 52 16.03 12.33 -16.27
C LEU A 52 14.80 12.86 -17.02
N PHE A 53 13.65 12.95 -16.35
CA PHE A 53 12.36 13.32 -16.95
C PHE A 53 11.93 14.77 -16.62
N PHE A 54 12.45 15.36 -15.55
CA PHE A 54 12.10 16.72 -15.13
C PHE A 54 13.16 17.78 -15.42
N ASN A 55 14.35 17.41 -15.91
CA ASN A 55 15.39 18.39 -16.26
C ASN A 55 15.20 18.91 -17.71
N PRO A 56 14.71 20.15 -17.91
CA PRO A 56 14.46 20.71 -19.23
C PRO A 56 15.74 20.93 -20.04
N ASN A 57 16.90 20.94 -19.38
CA ASN A 57 18.21 21.19 -20.01
C ASN A 57 18.99 19.90 -20.29
N ARG A 58 18.34 18.72 -20.26
CA ARG A 58 18.99 17.43 -20.54
C ARG A 58 19.49 17.41 -21.99
N LYS A 59 20.80 17.19 -22.16
CA LYS A 59 21.44 17.10 -23.47
C LYS A 59 21.49 15.68 -24.05
N ASN A 60 21.33 14.66 -23.21
CA ASN A 60 21.48 13.24 -23.56
C ASN A 60 20.16 12.49 -23.42
N ILE A 61 19.12 12.92 -24.13
CA ILE A 61 17.86 12.17 -24.23
C ILE A 61 18.15 10.94 -25.12
N PRO A 62 17.75 9.72 -24.72
CA PRO A 62 17.97 8.54 -25.55
C PRO A 62 17.30 8.74 -26.91
N THR A 63 18.05 8.51 -27.98
CA THR A 63 17.53 8.55 -29.35
C THR A 63 16.98 7.19 -29.79
N ASP A 64 17.29 6.12 -29.04
CA ASP A 64 16.76 4.78 -29.24
C ASP A 64 15.46 4.60 -28.46
N ASP A 65 14.40 4.19 -29.16
CA ASP A 65 13.05 4.04 -28.58
C ASP A 65 13.01 2.99 -27.46
N LEU A 66 13.81 1.93 -27.57
CA LEU A 66 13.84 0.87 -26.58
C LEU A 66 14.56 1.33 -25.31
N GLU A 67 15.66 2.08 -25.44
CA GLU A 67 16.33 2.74 -24.32
C GLU A 67 15.40 3.73 -23.61
N LEU A 68 14.71 4.58 -24.36
CA LEU A 68 13.75 5.54 -23.80
C LEU A 68 12.59 4.82 -23.08
N ALA A 69 12.04 3.76 -23.66
CA ALA A 69 10.99 2.96 -23.05
C ALA A 69 11.46 2.31 -21.73
N ASN A 70 12.71 1.84 -21.67
CA ASN A 70 13.30 1.28 -20.46
C ASN A 70 13.51 2.35 -19.36
N GLU A 71 14.03 3.53 -19.71
CA GLU A 71 14.15 4.66 -18.77
C GLU A 71 12.76 5.05 -18.23
N PHE A 72 11.75 5.14 -19.10
CA PHE A 72 10.39 5.49 -18.72
C PHE A 72 9.77 4.43 -17.79
N TYR A 73 10.00 3.14 -18.07
CA TYR A 73 9.57 2.06 -17.20
C TYR A 73 10.18 2.18 -15.79
N VAL A 74 11.49 2.42 -15.69
CA VAL A 74 12.18 2.60 -14.41
C VAL A 74 11.62 3.79 -13.64
N PHE A 75 11.40 4.91 -14.32
CA PHE A 75 10.81 6.10 -13.74
C PHE A 75 9.41 5.84 -13.18
N MET A 76 8.52 5.20 -13.94
CA MET A 76 7.17 4.88 -13.48
C MET A 76 7.16 3.92 -12.29
N GLN A 77 8.13 3.00 -12.21
CA GLN A 77 8.30 2.13 -11.06
C GLN A 77 8.75 2.90 -9.81
N ALA A 78 9.67 3.85 -9.96
CA ALA A 78 10.11 4.72 -8.88
C ALA A 78 8.95 5.56 -8.32
N GLN A 79 8.10 6.10 -9.20
CA GLN A 79 6.93 6.90 -8.85
C GLN A 79 5.99 6.19 -7.86
N MET A 80 5.76 4.88 -8.00
CA MET A 80 4.91 4.11 -7.08
C MET A 80 5.43 4.16 -5.63
N GLU A 81 6.74 4.02 -5.44
CA GLU A 81 7.35 4.01 -4.11
C GLU A 81 7.59 5.40 -3.54
N VAL A 82 7.86 6.38 -4.40
CA VAL A 82 7.93 7.81 -4.03
C VAL A 82 6.58 8.26 -3.45
N VAL A 83 5.48 7.94 -4.12
CA VAL A 83 4.13 8.28 -3.62
C VAL A 83 3.81 7.57 -2.30
N GLN A 84 4.31 6.34 -2.11
CA GLN A 84 4.20 5.66 -0.82
C GLN A 84 5.01 6.38 0.27
N LEU A 85 6.24 6.81 -0.03
CA LEU A 85 7.10 7.54 0.91
C LEU A 85 6.48 8.88 1.32
N ILE A 86 5.97 9.67 0.37
CA ILE A 86 5.29 10.94 0.64
C ILE A 86 4.10 10.70 1.58
N ARG A 87 3.32 9.64 1.35
CA ARG A 87 2.20 9.28 2.24
C ARG A 87 2.65 8.98 3.66
N LEU A 88 3.78 8.27 3.82
CA LEU A 88 4.36 8.00 5.13
C LEU A 88 4.81 9.30 5.80
N MET A 89 5.50 10.19 5.07
CA MET A 89 5.88 11.51 5.58
C MET A 89 4.65 12.27 6.10
N ASN A 90 3.63 12.45 5.27
CA ASN A 90 2.41 13.20 5.62
C ASN A 90 1.67 12.59 6.83
N THR A 91 1.89 11.32 7.13
CA THR A 91 1.26 10.65 8.27
C THR A 91 2.10 10.76 9.55
N TYR A 92 3.42 10.58 9.43
CA TYR A 92 4.32 10.37 10.56
C TYR A 92 5.24 11.56 10.89
N GLN A 93 5.33 12.59 10.04
CA GLN A 93 6.22 13.73 10.28
C GLN A 93 6.03 14.36 11.67
N ASP A 94 4.79 14.45 12.14
CA ASP A 94 4.45 14.99 13.47
C ASP A 94 4.13 13.91 14.52
N LYS A 95 4.23 12.63 14.15
CA LYS A 95 3.72 11.49 14.94
C LYS A 95 4.73 10.35 15.04
N ALA A 96 6.00 10.61 14.76
CA ALA A 96 7.04 9.59 14.77
C ALA A 96 7.23 9.04 16.19
N CYS A 97 7.06 7.73 16.34
CA CYS A 97 7.38 6.99 17.56
C CYS A 97 8.53 6.01 17.31
N GLU A 98 9.10 5.44 18.37
CA GLU A 98 10.21 4.49 18.26
C GLU A 98 9.86 3.26 17.41
N GLY A 99 8.66 2.68 17.60
CA GLY A 99 8.16 1.56 16.80
C GLY A 99 8.06 1.91 15.31
N PHE A 100 7.58 3.11 14.98
CA PHE A 100 7.60 3.62 13.62
C PHE A 100 9.03 3.72 13.08
N LEU A 101 9.94 4.38 13.78
CA LEU A 101 11.30 4.62 13.29
C LEU A 101 12.06 3.31 13.04
N ASN A 102 11.90 2.33 13.93
CA ASN A 102 12.49 1.00 13.80
C ASN A 102 11.99 0.26 12.56
N THR A 103 10.69 0.33 12.27
CA THR A 103 10.12 -0.28 11.08
C THR A 103 10.46 0.51 9.82
N PHE A 104 10.44 1.84 9.88
CA PHE A 104 10.73 2.72 8.76
C PHE A 104 12.16 2.55 8.25
N LYS A 105 13.16 2.45 9.14
CA LYS A 105 14.55 2.14 8.75
C LYS A 105 14.67 0.84 7.93
N LYS A 106 13.87 -0.18 8.24
CA LYS A 106 13.86 -1.45 7.49
C LYS A 106 13.28 -1.30 6.08
N THR A 107 12.43 -0.29 5.84
CA THR A 107 11.89 -0.01 4.51
C THR A 107 12.95 0.52 3.53
N MET A 108 14.14 0.88 4.01
CA MET A 108 15.19 1.53 3.23
C MET A 108 16.17 0.56 2.57
N SER A 109 16.25 -0.69 3.03
CA SER A 109 17.24 -1.69 2.57
C SER A 109 16.84 -2.46 1.30
N GLY A 110 15.75 -2.06 0.63
CA GLY A 110 15.20 -2.77 -0.52
C GLY A 110 15.91 -2.45 -1.82
N ARG A 111 15.82 -3.38 -2.79
CA ARG A 111 16.37 -3.20 -4.15
C ARG A 111 15.64 -2.10 -4.91
N LYS A 112 16.33 -1.48 -5.86
CA LYS A 112 15.79 -0.41 -6.72
C LYS A 112 14.51 -0.83 -7.43
N LEU A 113 14.53 -1.91 -8.20
CA LEU A 113 13.36 -2.30 -8.98
C LEU A 113 12.48 -3.30 -8.25
N ARG A 114 11.17 -3.09 -8.31
CA ARG A 114 10.16 -3.95 -7.68
C ARG A 114 10.22 -5.39 -8.21
N ARG A 115 10.46 -5.57 -9.51
CA ARG A 115 10.62 -6.89 -10.15
C ARG A 115 11.84 -7.67 -9.63
N GLU A 116 12.96 -6.98 -9.42
CA GLU A 116 14.17 -7.60 -8.83
C GLU A 116 13.90 -8.07 -7.40
N ALA A 117 13.08 -7.34 -6.65
CA ALA A 117 12.68 -7.68 -5.30
C ALA A 117 11.71 -8.87 -5.21
N ILE A 118 10.88 -9.09 -6.23
CA ILE A 118 10.00 -10.27 -6.31
C ILE A 118 10.84 -11.55 -6.42
N ASN A 119 11.91 -11.51 -7.22
CA ASN A 119 12.80 -12.65 -7.46
C ASN A 119 13.86 -12.82 -6.37
N ALA A 120 14.10 -11.81 -5.54
CA ALA A 120 15.03 -11.88 -4.43
C ALA A 120 14.41 -12.60 -3.23
N THR A 121 15.11 -13.61 -2.71
CA THR A 121 14.72 -14.34 -1.49
C THR A 121 14.81 -13.48 -0.22
N GLN A 122 15.43 -12.28 -0.29
CA GLN A 122 15.79 -11.43 0.85
C GLN A 122 15.53 -9.92 0.60
N ASP A 123 14.31 -9.55 0.20
CA ASP A 123 13.90 -8.13 0.18
C ASP A 123 12.61 -7.92 0.98
N PRO A 124 12.70 -7.75 2.32
CA PRO A 124 11.55 -7.51 3.19
C PRO A 124 11.14 -6.03 3.24
N ALA A 125 11.90 -5.12 2.62
CA ALA A 125 11.72 -3.68 2.78
C ALA A 125 10.30 -3.21 2.39
N ARG A 126 9.76 -3.78 1.31
CA ARG A 126 8.39 -3.50 0.85
C ARG A 126 7.31 -4.17 1.70
N ASP A 127 7.64 -5.22 2.44
CA ASP A 127 6.71 -5.83 3.40
C ASP A 127 6.52 -4.88 4.59
N PHE A 128 7.63 -4.34 5.15
CA PHE A 128 7.58 -3.30 6.18
C PHE A 128 6.93 -2.00 5.69
N ALA A 129 7.16 -1.62 4.42
CA ALA A 129 6.51 -0.45 3.84
C ALA A 129 4.99 -0.64 3.75
N PHE A 130 4.53 -1.86 3.45
CA PHE A 130 3.12 -2.19 3.45
C PHE A 130 2.52 -2.14 4.88
N GLU A 131 3.21 -2.67 5.89
CA GLU A 131 2.79 -2.56 7.30
C GLU A 131 2.57 -1.09 7.70
N LEU A 132 3.55 -0.22 7.45
CA LEU A 132 3.43 1.21 7.74
C LEU A 132 2.34 1.89 6.91
N SER A 133 2.12 1.44 5.68
CA SER A 133 1.07 1.96 4.80
C SER A 133 -0.34 1.60 5.30
N VAL A 134 -0.51 0.40 5.89
CA VAL A 134 -1.76 -0.01 6.54
C VAL A 134 -1.95 0.75 7.85
N ALA A 135 -0.90 0.86 8.67
CA ALA A 135 -0.90 1.66 9.90
C ALA A 135 -1.33 3.11 9.63
N SER A 136 -0.82 3.70 8.54
CA SER A 136 -1.16 5.05 8.14
C SER A 136 -2.66 5.24 7.92
N ARG A 137 -3.35 4.21 7.41
CA ARG A 137 -4.81 4.26 7.22
C ARG A 137 -5.54 4.45 8.53
N PHE A 138 -5.15 3.67 9.54
CA PHE A 138 -5.75 3.75 10.87
C PHE A 138 -5.42 5.07 11.56
N ILE A 139 -4.17 5.55 11.49
CA ILE A 139 -3.77 6.83 12.07
C ILE A 139 -4.56 7.99 11.46
N LYS A 140 -4.65 8.06 10.13
CA LYS A 140 -5.45 9.09 9.43
C LYS A 140 -6.96 8.93 9.70
N GLY A 141 -7.42 7.71 9.96
CA GLY A 141 -8.79 7.44 10.43
C GLY A 141 -9.06 7.86 11.88
N GLY A 142 -8.07 8.43 12.58
CA GLY A 142 -8.18 8.91 13.96
C GLY A 142 -7.97 7.83 15.02
N PHE A 143 -7.43 6.66 14.65
CA PHE A 143 -7.19 5.56 15.57
C PHE A 143 -5.77 5.56 16.12
N THR A 144 -5.63 5.05 17.35
CA THR A 144 -4.30 4.83 17.93
C THR A 144 -3.74 3.51 17.41
N VAL A 145 -2.51 3.54 16.92
CA VAL A 145 -1.80 2.38 16.38
C VAL A 145 -0.54 2.11 17.18
N ASP A 146 -0.37 0.86 17.58
CA ASP A 146 0.82 0.34 18.22
C ASP A 146 1.60 -0.53 17.22
N LEU A 147 2.86 -0.14 17.00
CA LEU A 147 3.85 -0.78 16.13
C LEU A 147 4.95 -1.51 16.91
N SER A 148 4.83 -1.59 18.24
CA SER A 148 5.85 -2.19 19.14
C SER A 148 5.61 -3.67 19.44
N ASP A 149 4.42 -4.20 19.13
CA ASP A 149 3.94 -5.50 19.60
C ASP A 149 4.24 -6.66 18.63
N ARG A 150 3.84 -7.88 19.02
CA ARG A 150 4.09 -9.16 18.33
C ARG A 150 3.28 -9.37 17.04
N ALA A 151 2.32 -8.50 16.75
CA ALA A 151 1.54 -8.48 15.50
C ALA A 151 2.11 -7.41 14.58
N ASP A 152 1.80 -7.48 13.29
CA ASP A 152 2.26 -6.45 12.36
C ASP A 152 1.71 -5.08 12.80
N LEU A 153 0.43 -5.00 13.22
CA LEU A 153 -0.16 -3.83 13.89
C LEU A 153 -1.13 -4.24 15.01
N VAL A 154 -1.25 -3.38 16.03
CA VAL A 154 -2.36 -3.42 16.98
C VAL A 154 -3.05 -2.06 16.98
N VAL A 155 -4.37 -2.03 16.77
CA VAL A 155 -5.15 -0.80 16.68
C VAL A 155 -6.19 -0.76 17.80
N ASP A 156 -6.36 0.40 18.42
CA ASP A 156 -7.49 0.65 19.31
C ASP A 156 -8.68 1.22 18.52
N ILE A 157 -9.77 0.45 18.46
CA ILE A 157 -11.05 0.86 17.87
C ILE A 157 -12.02 1.11 19.02
N ASN A 158 -12.09 2.35 19.49
CA ASN A 158 -13.00 2.77 20.57
C ASN A 158 -12.87 1.90 21.85
N GLY A 159 -11.64 1.67 22.32
CA GLY A 159 -11.36 0.82 23.48
C GLY A 159 -11.39 -0.69 23.19
N LYS A 160 -11.49 -1.09 21.92
CA LYS A 160 -11.45 -2.50 21.49
C LYS A 160 -10.22 -2.75 20.65
N LYS A 161 -9.45 -3.76 21.04
CA LYS A 161 -8.23 -4.17 20.33
C LYS A 161 -8.54 -4.85 19.00
N LEU A 162 -7.95 -4.35 17.92
CA LEU A 162 -7.92 -4.97 16.60
C LEU A 162 -6.49 -5.40 16.27
N PHE A 163 -6.27 -6.70 16.10
CA PHE A 163 -5.00 -7.23 15.58
C PHE A 163 -5.01 -7.20 14.07
N VAL A 164 -3.94 -6.70 13.44
CA VAL A 164 -3.81 -6.70 11.98
C VAL A 164 -2.56 -7.48 11.59
N GLU A 165 -2.73 -8.42 10.65
CA GLU A 165 -1.62 -9.15 10.02
C GLU A 165 -1.53 -8.74 8.55
N CYS A 166 -0.42 -8.11 8.18
CA CYS A 166 -0.13 -7.62 6.84
C CYS A 166 0.64 -8.70 6.05
N LYS A 167 0.21 -9.01 4.82
CA LYS A 167 0.95 -9.90 3.93
C LYS A 167 0.96 -9.35 2.51
N ARG A 168 2.15 -9.06 2.00
CA ARG A 168 2.36 -8.82 0.57
C ARG A 168 2.39 -10.14 -0.19
N ILE A 169 1.56 -10.26 -1.22
CA ILE A 169 1.45 -11.48 -2.03
C ILE A 169 2.26 -11.28 -3.32
N ARG A 170 3.34 -12.05 -3.46
CA ARG A 170 4.29 -11.92 -4.58
C ARG A 170 4.02 -12.88 -5.75
N SER A 171 3.14 -13.87 -5.54
CA SER A 171 2.73 -14.80 -6.59
C SER A 171 1.41 -15.49 -6.23
N GLU A 172 0.64 -15.88 -7.25
CA GLU A 172 -0.62 -16.63 -7.12
C GLU A 172 -0.49 -17.85 -6.20
N LYS A 173 0.61 -18.61 -6.37
CA LYS A 173 0.89 -19.81 -5.57
C LYS A 173 1.04 -19.51 -4.07
N LYS A 174 1.40 -18.28 -3.70
CA LYS A 174 1.59 -17.85 -2.31
C LYS A 174 0.33 -17.27 -1.66
N LEU A 175 -0.74 -17.01 -2.41
CA LEU A 175 -1.96 -16.40 -1.90
C LEU A 175 -2.57 -17.21 -0.73
N LYS A 176 -3.01 -18.45 -1.01
CA LYS A 176 -3.60 -19.34 -0.01
C LYS A 176 -2.72 -19.59 1.22
N PRO A 177 -1.43 -20.00 1.09
CA PRO A 177 -0.60 -20.26 2.27
C PRO A 177 -0.35 -19.00 3.11
N ARG A 178 -0.24 -17.81 2.51
CA ARG A 178 -0.04 -16.55 3.25
C ARG A 178 -1.29 -16.11 3.99
N VAL A 179 -2.47 -16.25 3.38
CA VAL A 179 -3.76 -15.99 4.05
C VAL A 179 -3.95 -16.93 5.24
N ASN A 180 -3.76 -18.24 5.04
CA ASN A 180 -3.86 -19.21 6.13
C ASN A 180 -2.88 -18.92 7.27
N HIS A 181 -1.66 -18.50 6.94
CA HIS A 181 -0.67 -18.14 7.94
C HIS A 181 -1.09 -16.91 8.74
N ALA A 182 -1.56 -15.85 8.08
CA ALA A 182 -2.05 -14.64 8.75
C ALA A 182 -3.24 -14.95 9.67
N ASN A 183 -4.22 -15.74 9.20
CA ASN A 183 -5.34 -16.17 10.03
C ASN A 183 -4.90 -17.00 11.25
N THR A 184 -3.92 -17.88 11.07
CA THR A 184 -3.34 -18.66 12.18
C THR A 184 -2.64 -17.75 13.20
N GLN A 185 -1.93 -16.71 12.74
CA GLN A 185 -1.31 -15.72 13.63
C GLN A 185 -2.37 -14.94 14.42
N ILE A 186 -3.42 -14.48 13.75
CA ILE A 186 -4.57 -13.81 14.38
C ILE A 186 -5.23 -14.74 15.42
N GLU A 187 -5.56 -15.97 15.05
CA GLU A 187 -6.17 -16.95 15.95
C GLU A 187 -5.31 -17.15 17.22
N LYS A 188 -4.00 -17.33 17.06
CA LYS A 188 -3.06 -17.48 18.19
C LYS A 188 -3.06 -16.27 19.12
N ARG A 189 -3.23 -15.06 18.59
CA ARG A 189 -3.30 -13.81 19.39
C ARG A 189 -4.61 -13.72 20.14
N LEU A 190 -5.71 -13.98 19.43
CA LEU A 190 -7.05 -13.92 19.98
C LEU A 190 -7.29 -14.98 21.07
N LYS A 191 -6.67 -16.17 20.98
CA LYS A 191 -6.69 -17.20 22.03
C LYS A 191 -5.93 -16.82 23.30
N LYS A 192 -4.95 -15.91 23.21
CA LYS A 192 -4.20 -15.40 24.37
C LYS A 192 -4.93 -14.27 25.10
N CYS A 193 -5.99 -13.73 24.50
CA CYS A 193 -6.80 -12.70 25.12
C CYS A 193 -7.82 -13.35 26.06
N VAL A 194 -7.91 -12.86 27.30
CA VAL A 194 -8.94 -13.30 28.28
C VAL A 194 -10.34 -12.85 27.83
N SER A 195 -10.43 -11.67 27.22
CA SER A 195 -11.69 -11.13 26.71
C SER A 195 -12.02 -11.66 25.32
N ASN A 196 -13.32 -11.80 25.04
CA ASN A 196 -13.85 -12.07 23.71
C ASN A 196 -14.06 -10.80 22.85
N LYS A 197 -13.70 -9.61 23.34
CA LYS A 197 -13.84 -8.34 22.61
C LYS A 197 -12.82 -8.14 21.47
N PRO A 198 -11.55 -8.57 21.58
CA PRO A 198 -10.58 -8.36 20.51
C PRO A 198 -11.00 -9.01 19.19
N ARG A 199 -10.60 -8.38 18.09
CA ARG A 199 -10.87 -8.84 16.73
C ARG A 199 -9.59 -8.90 15.91
N GLY A 200 -9.66 -9.57 14.77
CA GLY A 200 -8.55 -9.66 13.82
C GLY A 200 -8.96 -9.20 12.42
N VAL A 201 -8.02 -8.65 11.67
CA VAL A 201 -8.13 -8.38 10.23
C VAL A 201 -6.84 -8.81 9.56
N VAL A 202 -6.95 -9.44 8.39
CA VAL A 202 -5.80 -9.64 7.50
C VAL A 202 -5.74 -8.46 6.53
N ALA A 203 -4.57 -7.86 6.33
CA ALA A 203 -4.35 -6.88 5.27
C ALA A 203 -3.46 -7.51 4.18
N LEU A 204 -3.88 -7.42 2.91
CA LEU A 204 -3.15 -7.99 1.78
C LEU A 204 -2.75 -6.92 0.77
N ASP A 205 -1.48 -6.87 0.40
CA ASP A 205 -1.03 -6.18 -0.82
C ASP A 205 -1.04 -7.18 -1.97
N LEU A 206 -1.94 -6.95 -2.93
CA LEU A 206 -2.14 -7.78 -4.12
C LEU A 206 -1.51 -7.16 -5.38
N THR A 207 -0.77 -6.05 -5.24
CA THR A 207 -0.22 -5.31 -6.38
C THR A 207 0.61 -6.20 -7.31
N ASP A 208 1.45 -7.10 -6.76
CA ASP A 208 2.37 -7.92 -7.57
C ASP A 208 1.70 -9.10 -8.29
N ILE A 209 0.51 -9.53 -7.85
CA ILE A 209 -0.20 -10.62 -8.52
C ILE A 209 -1.24 -10.10 -9.52
N ILE A 210 -1.76 -8.90 -9.28
CA ILE A 210 -2.69 -8.24 -10.19
C ILE A 210 -1.92 -7.54 -11.32
N ASN A 211 -0.77 -6.92 -11.04
CA ASN A 211 0.07 -6.26 -12.04
C ASN A 211 1.55 -6.70 -11.91
N PRO A 212 1.88 -7.97 -12.22
CA PRO A 212 3.23 -8.53 -12.01
C PRO A 212 4.31 -7.87 -12.86
N MET A 213 3.95 -7.37 -14.05
CA MET A 213 4.87 -6.66 -14.94
C MET A 213 4.99 -5.18 -14.59
N SER A 214 4.14 -4.69 -13.69
CA SER A 214 3.95 -3.27 -13.41
C SER A 214 3.70 -2.49 -14.70
N SER A 215 2.84 -3.05 -15.55
CA SER A 215 2.43 -2.43 -16.81
C SER A 215 1.80 -1.08 -16.51
N ILE A 216 2.21 -0.07 -17.28
CA ILE A 216 1.64 1.27 -17.27
C ILE A 216 0.48 1.26 -18.26
N VAL A 217 -0.69 1.72 -17.82
CA VAL A 217 -1.86 1.84 -18.68
C VAL A 217 -2.12 3.32 -18.95
N VAL A 218 -2.42 3.63 -20.20
CA VAL A 218 -2.73 4.98 -20.66
C VAL A 218 -4.24 5.20 -20.56
N TYR A 219 -4.66 6.34 -20.01
CA TYR A 219 -6.06 6.73 -19.92
C TYR A 219 -6.23 8.16 -20.44
N SER A 220 -7.40 8.46 -21.00
CA SER A 220 -7.77 9.81 -21.39
C SER A 220 -8.50 10.57 -20.28
N ASP A 221 -9.10 9.85 -19.33
CA ASP A 221 -9.80 10.43 -18.17
C ASP A 221 -9.30 9.78 -16.87
N ILE A 222 -9.03 10.62 -15.89
CA ILE A 222 -8.61 10.18 -14.57
C ILE A 222 -9.70 9.38 -13.83
N LYS A 223 -10.98 9.71 -14.04
CA LYS A 223 -12.10 8.97 -13.46
C LYS A 223 -12.17 7.55 -14.01
N GLU A 224 -11.83 7.36 -15.29
CA GLU A 224 -11.74 6.04 -15.91
C GLU A 224 -10.60 5.22 -15.29
N PHE A 225 -9.41 5.82 -15.16
CA PHE A 225 -8.27 5.19 -14.48
C PHE A 225 -8.64 4.70 -13.07
N TYR A 226 -9.35 5.52 -12.30
CA TYR A 226 -9.75 5.17 -10.94
C TYR A 226 -10.78 4.05 -10.89
N ARG A 227 -11.80 4.13 -11.75
CA ARG A 227 -12.82 3.08 -11.86
C ARG A 227 -12.16 1.75 -12.23
N ALA A 228 -11.31 1.74 -13.26
CA ALA A 228 -10.57 0.55 -13.67
C ALA A 228 -9.71 -0.02 -12.54
N SER A 229 -9.06 0.84 -11.74
CA SER A 229 -8.25 0.41 -10.60
C SER A 229 -9.09 -0.30 -9.51
N VAL A 230 -10.29 0.20 -9.21
CA VAL A 230 -11.24 -0.41 -8.26
C VAL A 230 -11.81 -1.70 -8.82
N ASP A 231 -12.37 -1.68 -10.03
CA ASP A 231 -12.99 -2.84 -10.66
C ASP A 231 -12.01 -4.01 -10.71
N THR A 232 -10.76 -3.75 -11.09
CA THR A 232 -9.71 -4.79 -11.15
C THR A 232 -9.52 -5.51 -9.81
N ILE A 233 -9.46 -4.78 -8.68
CA ILE A 233 -9.24 -5.42 -7.37
C ILE A 233 -10.51 -6.12 -6.88
N GLU A 234 -11.68 -5.54 -7.12
CA GLU A 234 -12.95 -6.16 -6.74
C GLU A 234 -13.19 -7.47 -7.49
N GLU A 235 -13.04 -7.47 -8.81
CA GLU A 235 -13.14 -8.68 -9.64
C GLU A 235 -12.15 -9.75 -9.19
N TYR A 236 -10.90 -9.35 -8.90
CA TYR A 236 -9.88 -10.28 -8.40
C TYR A 236 -10.30 -10.90 -7.06
N VAL A 237 -10.77 -10.09 -6.11
CA VAL A 237 -11.19 -10.56 -4.78
C VAL A 237 -12.42 -11.45 -4.86
N ILE A 238 -13.41 -11.11 -5.69
CA ILE A 238 -14.60 -11.95 -5.94
C ILE A 238 -14.17 -13.31 -6.51
N LYS A 239 -13.34 -13.30 -7.56
CA LYS A 239 -12.82 -14.52 -8.21
C LYS A 239 -12.02 -15.41 -7.26
N LYS A 240 -11.35 -14.83 -6.27
CA LYS A 240 -10.52 -15.54 -5.29
C LYS A 240 -11.19 -15.73 -3.92
N SER A 241 -12.47 -15.39 -3.80
CA SER A 241 -13.18 -15.34 -2.51
C SER A 241 -13.11 -16.65 -1.73
N GLU A 242 -13.25 -17.81 -2.37
CA GLU A 242 -13.13 -19.13 -1.71
C GLU A 242 -11.74 -19.36 -1.10
N ILE A 243 -10.68 -18.95 -1.81
CA ILE A 243 -9.30 -19.06 -1.32
C ILE A 243 -9.07 -18.09 -0.16
N LEU A 244 -9.59 -16.87 -0.29
CA LEU A 244 -9.44 -15.81 0.70
C LEU A 244 -10.23 -16.13 1.99
N LYS A 245 -11.42 -16.71 1.89
CA LYS A 245 -12.25 -17.15 3.03
C LYS A 245 -11.83 -18.53 3.57
N SER A 246 -10.54 -18.80 3.70
CA SER A 246 -10.03 -20.09 4.19
C SER A 246 -9.37 -20.00 5.58
N LYS A 247 -9.65 -21.02 6.42
CA LYS A 247 -9.06 -21.26 7.75
C LYS A 247 -9.02 -20.03 8.68
N TYR A 248 -10.15 -19.38 8.94
CA TYR A 248 -10.23 -18.21 9.82
C TYR A 248 -10.91 -18.51 11.17
N ASP A 249 -10.51 -17.77 12.22
CA ASP A 249 -11.24 -17.71 13.50
C ASP A 249 -12.48 -16.81 13.34
N LYS A 250 -13.62 -17.15 13.96
CA LYS A 250 -14.86 -16.35 13.91
C LYS A 250 -14.74 -14.89 14.38
N ARG A 251 -13.67 -14.56 15.12
CA ARG A 251 -13.31 -13.21 15.57
C ARG A 251 -12.37 -12.49 14.60
N CYS A 252 -11.92 -13.14 13.54
CA CYS A 252 -11.31 -12.49 12.39
C CYS A 252 -12.44 -11.97 11.48
N LEU A 253 -12.49 -10.65 11.32
CA LEU A 253 -13.60 -9.94 10.66
C LEU A 253 -13.58 -10.17 9.15
N GLY A 254 -12.38 -10.25 8.56
CA GLY A 254 -12.23 -10.35 7.13
C GLY A 254 -10.82 -9.98 6.67
N ILE A 255 -10.74 -9.63 5.40
CA ILE A 255 -9.50 -9.25 4.73
C ILE A 255 -9.65 -7.88 4.08
N LEU A 256 -8.77 -6.94 4.42
CA LEU A 256 -8.55 -5.71 3.66
C LEU A 256 -7.57 -6.01 2.52
N CYS A 257 -8.07 -6.08 1.29
CA CYS A 257 -7.27 -6.27 0.09
C CYS A 257 -6.93 -4.91 -0.53
N GLU A 258 -5.67 -4.69 -0.88
CA GLU A 258 -5.17 -3.45 -1.46
C GLU A 258 -4.39 -3.69 -2.77
N LYS A 259 -4.50 -2.72 -3.68
CA LYS A 259 -3.69 -2.60 -4.89
C LYS A 259 -3.27 -1.15 -5.09
N THR A 260 -2.00 -0.96 -5.44
CA THR A 260 -1.50 0.32 -5.96
C THR A 260 -1.46 0.27 -7.50
N SER A 261 -1.93 1.32 -8.14
CA SER A 261 -1.92 1.50 -9.59
C SER A 261 -1.26 2.82 -9.95
N ILE A 262 -0.57 2.82 -11.10
CA ILE A 262 -0.07 4.01 -11.76
C ILE A 262 -0.63 4.04 -13.18
N GLY A 263 -1.01 5.23 -13.65
CA GLY A 263 -1.55 5.44 -14.99
C GLY A 263 -0.90 6.66 -15.63
N PHE A 264 -0.86 6.69 -16.97
CA PHE A 264 -0.41 7.85 -17.73
C PHE A 264 -1.62 8.51 -18.40
N LEU A 265 -1.88 9.77 -18.07
CA LEU A 265 -3.07 10.49 -18.49
C LEU A 265 -2.74 11.43 -19.64
N ILE A 266 -3.42 11.26 -20.78
CA ILE A 266 -3.13 12.01 -22.03
C ILE A 266 -4.23 12.99 -22.45
N GLY A 267 -5.32 13.10 -21.68
CA GLY A 267 -6.44 13.99 -21.97
C GLY A 267 -6.32 15.42 -21.40
N GLU A 268 -5.21 15.72 -20.73
CA GLU A 268 -4.92 17.02 -20.10
C GLU A 268 -4.03 17.88 -21.02
N GLU A 269 -3.91 19.19 -20.77
CA GLU A 269 -3.03 20.11 -21.54
C GLU A 269 -1.56 19.63 -21.56
N ALA A 270 -1.14 18.90 -20.53
CA ALA A 270 0.13 18.21 -20.45
C ALA A 270 -0.07 16.81 -19.83
N PRO A 271 0.72 15.79 -20.21
CA PRO A 271 0.57 14.46 -19.64
C PRO A 271 0.76 14.43 -18.13
N VAL A 272 -0.14 13.73 -17.43
CA VAL A 272 -0.14 13.62 -15.95
C VAL A 272 0.02 12.16 -15.53
N ILE A 273 0.70 11.94 -14.41
CA ILE A 273 0.81 10.61 -13.81
C ILE A 273 -0.31 10.44 -12.78
N GLY A 274 -1.23 9.52 -13.07
CA GLY A 274 -2.30 9.14 -12.16
C GLY A 274 -1.81 8.13 -11.12
N HIS A 275 -2.18 8.33 -9.85
CA HIS A 275 -1.93 7.37 -8.78
C HIS A 275 -3.24 6.93 -8.12
N ALA A 276 -3.43 5.62 -7.99
CA ALA A 276 -4.58 5.05 -7.29
C ALA A 276 -4.14 4.03 -6.25
N ARG A 277 -4.73 4.13 -5.06
CA ARG A 277 -4.61 3.11 -4.01
C ARG A 277 -6.00 2.54 -3.74
N SER A 278 -6.37 1.53 -4.51
CA SER A 278 -7.67 0.87 -4.40
C SER A 278 -7.63 -0.17 -3.27
N ALA A 279 -8.72 -0.25 -2.51
CA ALA A 279 -8.89 -1.28 -1.50
C ALA A 279 -10.32 -1.77 -1.48
N THR A 280 -10.49 -3.04 -1.11
CA THR A 280 -11.79 -3.66 -0.86
C THR A 280 -11.68 -4.57 0.37
N PHE A 281 -12.78 -4.77 1.08
CA PHE A 281 -12.84 -5.55 2.30
C PHE A 281 -13.72 -6.78 2.13
N LEU A 282 -13.11 -7.96 2.19
CA LEU A 282 -13.83 -9.23 2.13
C LEU A 282 -14.21 -9.68 3.54
N ASN A 283 -15.49 -9.56 3.88
CA ASN A 283 -16.03 -10.08 5.15
C ASN A 283 -15.98 -11.61 5.19
N TYR A 284 -15.61 -12.16 6.35
CA TYR A 284 -15.59 -13.61 6.57
C TYR A 284 -16.96 -14.19 6.93
N GLY A 285 -17.86 -13.42 7.55
CA GLY A 285 -19.22 -13.87 7.81
C GLY A 285 -20.16 -12.76 8.25
N ASP A 286 -21.44 -13.09 8.33
CA ASP A 286 -22.54 -12.13 8.47
C ASP A 286 -22.98 -11.92 9.94
N ASN A 287 -22.04 -12.09 10.89
CA ASN A 287 -22.35 -11.87 12.30
C ASN A 287 -22.57 -10.38 12.56
N ARG A 288 -23.75 -10.01 13.08
CA ARG A 288 -24.14 -8.63 13.38
C ARG A 288 -23.10 -7.86 14.19
N ASN A 289 -22.57 -8.44 15.28
CA ASN A 289 -21.58 -7.76 16.12
C ASN A 289 -20.25 -7.54 15.40
N ASN A 290 -19.88 -8.44 14.48
CA ASN A 290 -18.68 -8.26 13.66
C ASN A 290 -18.91 -7.19 12.61
N LYS A 291 -20.10 -7.14 12.00
CA LYS A 291 -20.46 -6.10 11.05
C LYS A 291 -20.46 -4.72 11.70
N GLU A 292 -21.10 -4.57 12.86
CA GLU A 292 -21.07 -3.32 13.64
C GLU A 292 -19.63 -2.90 13.98
N PHE A 293 -18.75 -3.85 14.32
CA PHE A 293 -17.33 -3.54 14.55
C PHE A 293 -16.65 -3.03 13.27
N VAL A 294 -16.89 -3.66 12.11
CA VAL A 294 -16.34 -3.23 10.83
C VAL A 294 -16.82 -1.83 10.47
N ASP A 295 -18.11 -1.54 10.67
CA ASP A 295 -18.72 -0.24 10.38
C ASP A 295 -18.12 0.90 11.23
N GLU A 296 -17.56 0.60 12.41
CA GLU A 296 -16.88 1.60 13.26
C GLU A 296 -15.57 2.14 12.67
N PHE A 297 -14.85 1.34 11.88
CA PHE A 297 -13.51 1.71 11.38
C PHE A 297 -13.38 1.75 9.87
N LEU A 298 -14.09 0.88 9.13
CA LEU A 298 -13.86 0.70 7.70
C LEU A 298 -14.08 1.99 6.89
N PRO A 299 -15.17 2.77 7.12
CA PRO A 299 -15.37 4.04 6.41
C PRO A 299 -14.26 5.06 6.67
N LYS A 300 -13.70 5.09 7.89
CA LYS A 300 -12.65 6.04 8.29
C LYS A 300 -11.27 5.72 7.70
N ILE A 301 -11.03 4.45 7.34
CA ILE A 301 -9.75 4.01 6.75
C ILE A 301 -9.81 3.86 5.22
N GLY A 302 -11.00 4.06 4.63
CA GLY A 302 -11.26 3.92 3.20
C GLY A 302 -10.66 5.06 2.37
N ASN A 303 -10.85 6.31 2.80
CA ASN A 303 -10.35 7.50 2.13
C ASN A 303 -9.07 8.04 2.80
N GLN A 304 -7.96 8.07 2.07
CA GLN A 304 -6.61 8.20 2.60
C GLN A 304 -5.74 9.12 1.73
N ASN A 305 -6.35 10.24 1.28
CA ASN A 305 -5.69 11.22 0.42
C ASN A 305 -4.32 11.59 1.01
N ILE A 306 -3.33 11.67 0.13
CA ILE A 306 -1.95 12.00 0.51
C ILE A 306 -1.90 13.43 1.00
#